data_AF-X1A9F8-F1
#
_entry.id   AF-X1A9F8-F1
#
_cell.length_a   1.000
_cell.length_b   1.000
_cell.length_c   1.000
_cell.angle_alpha   90.00
_cell.angle_beta   90.00
_cell.angle_gamma   90.00
#
_symmetry.space_group_name_H-M   'P 1'
#
loop_
_entity.id
_entity.type
_entity.pdbx_description
1 polymer ?
#
loop_
_entity_poly.entity_id
_entity_poly.type
_entity_poly.pdbx_seq_one_letter_code
_entity_poly.pdbx_strand_id
1 'polypeptide(L)' 'MAHQRLREAAEKAKCELSSQLETTVNLPFITADASGPKHLQITITRSKFESLAEPILERLKGPCHTALEDKK' A
#
# COMPACT_ATOMS: atom_id res chain seq x y z
N MET A 1 10.35 14.68 7.05
CA MET A 1 9.30 15.17 6.12
C MET A 1 9.02 14.17 5.00
N ALA A 2 10.03 13.54 4.38
CA ALA A 2 9.84 12.54 3.32
C ALA A 2 8.91 11.36 3.72
N HIS A 3 9.09 10.80 4.92
CA HIS A 3 8.29 9.70 5.42
C HIS A 3 6.79 10.03 5.55
N GLN A 4 6.46 11.25 5.98
CA GLN A 4 5.07 11.70 6.12
C GLN A 4 4.37 11.76 4.76
N ARG A 5 5.01 12.41 3.78
CA ARG A 5 4.50 12.49 2.40
C ARG A 5 4.37 11.11 1.75
N LEU A 6 5.33 10.22 2.03
CA LEU A 6 5.28 8.84 1.55
C LEU A 6 4.08 8.09 2.14
N ARG A 7 3.80 8.25 3.43
CA ARG A 7 2.65 7.63 4.08
C ARG A 7 1.32 8.12 3.49
N GLU A 8 1.18 9.43 3.29
CA GLU A 8 -0.03 10.03 2.69
C GLU A 8 -0.23 9.54 1.25
N ALA A 9 0.83 9.50 0.44
CA ALA A 9 0.76 8.99 -0.92
C ALA A 9 0.46 7.49 -0.98
N ALA A 10 1.02 6.71 -0.06
CA ALA A 10 0.74 5.28 0.06
C ALA A 10 -0.72 5.02 0.47
N GLU A 11 -1.28 5.82 1.38
CA GLU A 11 -2.68 5.71 1.77
C GLU A 11 -3.62 6.05 0.61
N LYS A 12 -3.31 7.10 -0.15
CA LYS A 12 -4.06 7.46 -1.36
C LYS A 12 -3.99 6.36 -2.42
N ALA A 13 -2.79 5.86 -2.71
CA ALA A 13 -2.57 4.77 -3.66
C ALA A 13 -3.31 3.49 -3.26
N LYS A 14 -3.31 3.13 -1.98
CA LYS A 14 -4.10 2.00 -1.45
C LYS A 14 -5.59 2.18 -1.76
N CYS A 15 -6.16 3.36 -1.51
CA CYS A 15 -7.57 3.64 -1.79
C CYS A 15 -7.89 3.59 -3.29
N GLU A 16 -7.00 4.11 -4.13
CA GLU A 16 -7.15 4.04 -5.60
C GLU A 16 -7.12 2.60 -6.10
N LEU A 17 -6.23 1.75 -5.56
CA LEU A 17 -6.12 0.32 -5.91
C LEU A 17 -7.32 -0.53 -5.47
N SER A 18 -8.18 -0.03 -4.58
CA SER A 18 -9.47 -0.69 -4.29
C SER A 18 -10.40 -0.65 -5.51
N SER A 19 -10.28 0.38 -6.35
CA SER A 19 -11.14 0.64 -7.50
C SER A 19 -10.44 0.42 -8.85
N GLN A 20 -9.12 0.68 -8.91
CA GLN A 20 -8.30 0.61 -10.12
C GLN A 20 -7.33 -0.58 -10.08
N LEU A 21 -6.90 -1.05 -11.25
CA LEU A 21 -5.95 -2.17 -11.37
C LEU A 21 -4.49 -1.75 -11.19
N GLU A 22 -4.19 -0.46 -11.35
CA GLU A 22 -2.88 0.13 -11.19
C GLU A 22 -2.99 1.58 -10.69
N THR A 23 -1.98 2.04 -9.97
CA THR A 23 -1.82 3.45 -9.58
C THR A 23 -0.35 3.84 -9.66
N THR A 24 -0.07 5.12 -9.87
CA THR A 24 1.30 5.65 -9.89
C THR A 24 1.51 6.60 -8.73
N VAL A 25 2.39 6.21 -7.81
CA VAL A 25 2.87 7.05 -6.72
C VAL A 25 3.93 8.00 -7.27
N ASN A 26 3.60 9.28 -7.36
CA ASN A 26 4.52 10.33 -7.79
C ASN A 26 4.78 11.33 -6.65
N LEU A 27 6.00 11.34 -6.14
CA LEU A 27 6.47 12.27 -5.11
C LEU A 27 7.70 13.02 -5.63
N PRO A 28 7.50 14.21 -6.21
CA PRO A 28 8.61 15.04 -6.62
C PRO A 28 9.32 15.64 -5.39
N PHE A 29 10.65 15.80 -5.51
CA PHE A 29 11.52 16.39 -4.49
C PHE A 29 11.35 15.71 -3.12
N ILE A 30 11.42 14.37 -3.10
CA ILE A 30 11.21 13.60 -1.87
C ILE A 30 12.40 13.71 -0.91
N THR A 31 13.62 13.74 -1.46
CA THR A 31 14.88 13.93 -0.75
C THR A 31 15.93 14.50 -1.70
N ALA A 32 17.10 14.89 -1.22
CA ALA A 32 18.25 15.26 -2.03
C ALA A 32 19.47 14.43 -1.61
N ASP A 33 20.29 14.01 -2.58
CA ASP A 33 21.59 13.40 -2.34
C ASP A 33 22.71 14.34 -2.83
N ALA A 34 23.97 13.90 -2.75
CA ALA A 34 25.11 14.66 -3.25
C ALA A 34 25.04 14.96 -4.78
N SER A 35 24.18 14.27 -5.51
CA SER A 35 23.94 14.46 -6.96
C SER A 35 22.71 15.34 -7.26
N GLY A 36 21.99 15.81 -6.23
CA GLY A 36 20.85 16.73 -6.37
C GLY A 36 19.50 16.19 -5.88
N PRO A 37 18.39 16.88 -6.19
CA PRO A 37 17.05 16.49 -5.76
C PRO A 37 16.59 15.18 -6.42
N LYS A 38 15.94 14.33 -5.63
CA LYS A 38 15.37 13.04 -6.06
C LYS A 38 13.85 13.11 -6.13
N HIS A 39 13.32 12.40 -7.12
CA HIS A 39 11.90 12.21 -7.33
C HIS A 39 11.60 10.72 -7.20
N LEU A 40 10.50 10.38 -6.54
CA LEU A 40 10.01 9.01 -6.48
C LEU A 40 8.83 8.88 -7.43
N GLN A 41 8.99 8.07 -8.46
CA GLN A 41 7.89 7.68 -9.34
C GLN A 41 7.85 6.16 -9.41
N ILE A 42 6.80 5.56 -8.86
CA ILE A 42 6.62 4.11 -8.83
C ILE A 42 5.19 3.80 -9.23
N THR A 43 5.03 2.96 -10.24
CA THR A 43 3.73 2.37 -10.60
C THR A 43 3.55 1.05 -9.85
N ILE A 44 2.42 0.90 -9.17
CA ILE A 44 2.07 -0.29 -8.38
C ILE A 44 0.76 -0.85 -8.95
N THR A 45 0.75 -2.16 -9.19
CA THR A 45 -0.45 -2.88 -9.60
C THR A 45 -1.21 -3.42 -8.39
N ARG A 46 -2.52 -3.64 -8.56
CA ARG A 46 -3.38 -4.27 -7.56
C ARG A 46 -2.85 -5.63 -7.14
N SER A 47 -2.41 -6.46 -8.10
CA SER A 47 -1.83 -7.78 -7.83
C SER A 47 -0.59 -7.71 -6.93
N LYS A 48 0.28 -6.71 -7.16
CA LYS A 48 1.46 -6.51 -6.33
C LYS A 48 1.09 -6.03 -4.93
N PHE A 49 0.10 -5.15 -4.81
CA PHE A 49 -0.42 -4.69 -3.53
C PHE A 49 -1.06 -5.82 -2.73
N GLU A 50 -1.89 -6.65 -3.35
CA GLU A 50 -2.50 -7.83 -2.72
C GLU A 50 -1.43 -8.81 -2.24
N SER A 51 -0.40 -9.08 -3.05
CA SER A 51 0.74 -9.92 -2.63
C SER A 51 1.48 -9.38 -1.39
N LEU A 52 1.54 -8.06 -1.22
CA LEU A 52 2.15 -7.43 -0.03
C LEU A 52 1.22 -7.48 1.19
N ALA A 53 -0.09 -7.50 0.97
CA ALA A 53 -1.12 -7.55 2.01
C ALA A 53 -1.51 -8.98 2.41
N GLU A 54 -1.13 -10.00 1.63
CA GLU A 54 -1.47 -11.41 1.83
C GLU A 54 -1.28 -11.89 3.29
N PRO A 55 -0.14 -11.64 3.97
CA PRO A 55 0.06 -12.12 5.34
C PRO A 55 -0.95 -11.52 6.34
N ILE A 56 -1.44 -10.31 6.06
CA ILE A 56 -2.45 -9.65 6.88
C ILE A 56 -3.82 -10.28 6.62
N LEU A 57 -4.15 -10.55 5.35
CA LEU A 57 -5.40 -11.21 4.96
C LEU A 57 -5.50 -12.62 5.53
N GLU A 58 -4.44 -13.41 5.46
CA GLU A 58 -4.39 -14.75 6.06
C GLU A 58 -4.65 -14.72 7.56
N ARG A 59 -4.05 -13.75 8.27
CA ARG A 59 -4.25 -13.59 9.71
C ARG A 59 -5.68 -13.18 10.08
N LEU A 60 -6.39 -12.48 9.18
CA LEU A 60 -7.80 -12.11 9.36
C LEU A 60 -8.75 -13.29 9.13
N LYS A 61 -8.39 -14.26 8.28
CA LYS A 61 -9.23 -15.44 8.01
C LYS A 61 -9.47 -16.26 9.28
N GLY A 62 -8.46 -16.50 10.10
CA GLY A 62 -8.56 -17.32 11.33
C GLY A 62 -9.71 -16.87 12.26
N PRO A 63 -9.69 -15.63 12.76
CA PRO A 63 -10.77 -15.09 13.60
C PRO A 63 -12.16 -15.13 12.94
N CYS A 64 -12.25 -14.91 11.62
CA CYS A 64 -13.52 -15.01 10.90
C CYS A 64 -14.08 -16.44 10.89
N HIS A 65 -13.23 -17.46 10.76
CA HIS A 65 -13.67 -18.87 10.81
C HIS A 65 -14.11 -19.25 12.22
N THR A 66 -13.35 -18.88 13.25
CA THR A 66 -13.72 -19.13 14.65
C THR A 66 -15.07 -18.50 14.99
N ALA A 67 -15.33 -17.26 14.57
CA ALA A 67 -16.62 -16.60 14.82
C ALA A 67 -17.81 -17.27 14.12
N LEU A 68 -17.57 -17.97 12.99
CA LEU A 68 -18.60 -18.75 12.31
C LEU A 68 -18.87 -20.08 13.03
N GLU A 69 -17.84 -20.68 13.62
CA GLU A 69 -17.93 -21.95 14.37
C GLU A 69 -18.55 -21.77 15.76
N ASP A 70 -18.28 -20.64 16.42
CA ASP A 70 -18.86 -20.27 17.73
C ASP A 70 -20.39 -20.08 17.69
N LYS A 71 -21.02 -20.08 16.51
CA LYS A 71 -22.48 -19.95 16.35
C LYS A 71 -23.27 -21.26 16.51
N LYS A 72 -22.64 -22.34 16.98
CA LYS A 72 -23.32 -23.59 17.41
C LYS A 72 -23.40 -23.67 18.93
#